data_AF-A0AAU3Z919-F1
#
_entry.id   AF-A0AAU3Z919-F1
#
_cell.length_a   1.000
_cell.length_b   1.000
_cell.length_c   1.000
_cell.angle_alpha   90.00
_cell.angle_beta   90.00
_cell.angle_gamma   90.00
#
_symmetry.space_group_name_H-M   'P 1'
#
loop_
_entity.id
_entity.type
_entity.pdbx_description
1 polymer ?
#
loop_
_entity_poly.entity_id
_entity_poly.type
_entity_poly.pdbx_seq_one_letter_code
_entity_poly.pdbx_strand_id
1 'polypeptide(L)'
;MLETGIEMSGSRTTARHTPSQEVSAPPDGVAEPCDLVTVPARQGLEAVDILRRGADSAGVGPVLHDGACDTLGFLVPPGTADGWDMPGSACTQTNGRGLRIPEEPPVRGTGWLLPPEATPVTDPSVLRAALGEAARLIEAADNRR
;
A
#
# COMPACT_ATOMS: atom_id res chain seq x y z
N MET A 1 -17.04 -65.11 -27.84
CA MET A 1 -17.07 -65.08 -26.37
C MET A 1 -15.79 -65.74 -25.90
N LEU A 2 -15.07 -65.12 -24.95
CA LEU A 2 -13.73 -65.49 -24.43
C LEU A 2 -12.59 -65.10 -25.41
N GLU A 3 -11.46 -64.51 -25.05
CA GLU A 3 -10.83 -64.18 -23.76
C GLU A 3 -9.56 -63.33 -24.02
N THR A 4 -8.82 -63.01 -22.95
CA THR A 4 -7.43 -62.49 -22.90
C THR A 4 -7.26 -60.98 -23.10
N GLY A 5 -6.49 -60.25 -22.30
CA GLY A 5 -5.62 -60.62 -21.20
C GLY A 5 -4.92 -59.36 -20.71
N ILE A 6 -4.77 -59.23 -19.39
CA ILE A 6 -3.84 -58.29 -18.75
C ILE A 6 -2.45 -58.91 -18.90
N GLU A 7 -1.40 -58.13 -19.20
CA GLU A 7 -0.06 -58.29 -18.59
C GLU A 7 0.87 -57.13 -19.00
N MET A 8 1.76 -56.82 -18.06
CA MET A 8 2.71 -55.70 -17.99
C MET A 8 3.78 -55.68 -19.09
N SER A 9 4.37 -54.50 -19.35
CA SER A 9 5.83 -54.25 -19.34
C SER A 9 6.24 -53.06 -20.21
N GLY A 10 7.08 -52.17 -19.68
CA GLY A 10 7.77 -51.16 -20.50
C GLY A 10 8.28 -49.95 -19.74
N SER A 11 9.32 -50.12 -18.93
CA SER A 11 10.15 -49.01 -18.44
C SER A 11 10.81 -48.27 -19.60
N ARG A 12 10.83 -46.93 -19.58
CA ARG A 12 12.05 -46.15 -19.85
C ARG A 12 11.83 -44.65 -19.64
N THR A 13 12.53 -44.14 -18.62
CA THR A 13 12.89 -42.74 -18.46
C THR A 13 13.70 -42.28 -19.68
N THR A 14 13.40 -41.10 -20.22
CA THR A 14 14.43 -40.16 -20.69
C THR A 14 13.85 -38.75 -20.70
N ALA A 15 14.50 -37.91 -19.90
CA ALA A 15 14.27 -36.49 -19.74
C ALA A 15 14.15 -35.74 -21.07
N ARG A 16 13.12 -34.89 -21.16
CA ARG A 16 13.23 -33.52 -21.66
C ARG A 16 12.31 -32.63 -20.82
N HIS A 17 12.66 -32.47 -19.54
CA HIS A 17 12.19 -31.31 -18.79
C HIS A 17 12.98 -30.10 -19.30
N THR A 18 12.50 -29.51 -20.39
CA THR A 18 12.71 -28.08 -20.58
C THR A 18 11.76 -27.42 -19.60
N PRO A 19 12.23 -26.71 -18.55
CA PRO A 19 11.41 -25.68 -17.98
C PRO A 19 11.26 -24.65 -19.10
N SER A 20 10.21 -24.79 -19.92
CA SER A 20 9.55 -23.60 -20.39
C SER A 20 9.23 -22.87 -19.11
N GLN A 21 10.07 -21.88 -18.82
CA GLN A 21 9.74 -20.77 -17.97
C GLN A 21 8.54 -20.15 -18.67
N GLU A 22 7.37 -20.75 -18.41
CA GLU A 22 6.09 -20.12 -18.57
C GLU A 22 6.23 -18.94 -17.65
N VAL A 23 6.70 -17.85 -18.26
CA VAL A 23 6.54 -16.49 -17.78
C VAL A 23 5.03 -16.37 -17.65
N SER A 24 4.51 -16.82 -16.51
CA SER A 24 3.18 -16.50 -16.06
C SER A 24 3.18 -14.99 -16.10
N ALA A 25 2.47 -14.46 -17.09
CA ALA A 25 2.28 -13.04 -17.26
C ALA A 25 1.93 -12.48 -15.87
N PRO A 26 2.57 -11.40 -15.40
CA PRO A 26 2.14 -10.77 -14.16
C PRO A 26 0.65 -10.44 -14.33
N PRO A 27 -0.19 -10.66 -13.31
CA PRO A 27 -1.58 -10.22 -13.38
C PRO A 27 -1.56 -8.74 -13.75
N ASP A 28 -2.29 -8.42 -14.82
CA ASP A 28 -2.49 -7.09 -15.37
C ASP A 28 -3.15 -6.22 -14.29
N GLY A 29 -2.29 -5.58 -13.52
CA GLY A 29 -2.61 -4.55 -12.56
C GLY A 29 -1.38 -3.68 -12.57
N VAL A 30 -1.40 -2.63 -13.38
CA VAL A 30 -0.34 -1.63 -13.41
C VAL A 30 -0.25 -1.00 -12.03
N ALA A 31 0.57 -1.60 -11.16
CA ALA A 31 0.85 -1.05 -9.85
C ALA A 31 1.77 0.16 -10.08
N GLU A 32 1.13 1.32 -10.24
CA GLU A 32 1.82 2.59 -10.38
C GLU A 32 2.76 2.78 -9.17
N PRO A 33 4.01 3.19 -9.38
CA PRO A 33 4.93 3.47 -8.27
C PRO A 33 4.32 4.58 -7.39
N CYS A 34 4.35 4.42 -6.06
CA CYS A 34 3.77 5.37 -5.11
C CYS A 34 4.74 5.69 -3.98
N ASP A 35 4.77 6.91 -3.46
CA ASP A 35 5.55 7.23 -2.26
C ASP A 35 4.70 7.02 -0.99
N LEU A 36 5.36 6.92 0.17
CA LEU A 36 4.71 6.71 1.46
C LEU A 36 5.04 7.83 2.43
N VAL A 37 4.01 8.55 2.89
CA VAL A 37 4.13 9.57 3.95
C VAL A 37 3.74 8.96 5.29
N THR A 38 4.69 8.85 6.22
CA THR A 38 4.48 8.36 7.59
C THR A 38 4.37 9.51 8.59
N VAL A 39 3.37 9.45 9.47
CA VAL A 39 3.07 10.45 10.50
C VAL A 39 2.68 9.79 11.83
N PRO A 40 2.77 10.48 12.98
CA PRO A 40 2.23 9.99 14.25
C PRO A 40 0.73 9.69 14.16
N ALA A 41 0.25 8.62 14.81
CA ALA A 41 -1.13 8.15 14.65
C ALA A 41 -2.17 9.20 15.02
N ARG A 42 -1.95 9.96 16.11
CA ARG A 42 -2.85 11.07 16.51
C ARG A 42 -3.04 12.11 15.39
N GLN A 43 -1.94 12.55 14.79
CA GLN A 43 -1.98 13.55 13.71
C GLN A 43 -2.57 12.96 12.43
N GLY A 44 -2.21 11.72 12.11
CA GLY A 44 -2.72 11.03 10.93
C GLY A 44 -4.22 10.78 10.99
N LEU A 45 -4.76 10.35 12.14
CA LEU A 45 -6.19 10.09 12.29
C LEU A 45 -7.02 11.37 12.15
N GLU A 46 -6.56 12.47 12.75
CA GLU A 46 -7.18 13.78 12.56
C GLU A 46 -7.11 14.23 11.10
N ALA A 47 -5.98 13.99 10.41
CA ALA A 47 -5.88 14.29 8.99
C ALA A 47 -6.85 13.44 8.14
N VAL A 48 -7.02 12.15 8.44
CA VAL A 48 -8.01 11.29 7.76
C VAL A 48 -9.42 11.83 7.96
N ASP A 49 -9.77 12.22 9.18
CA ASP A 49 -11.07 12.79 9.52
C ASP A 49 -11.32 14.13 8.78
N ILE A 50 -10.32 15.03 8.74
CA ILE A 50 -10.39 16.27 7.97
C ILE A 50 -10.59 16.00 6.48
N LEU A 51 -9.80 15.08 5.90
CA LEU A 51 -9.90 14.73 4.48
C LEU A 51 -11.27 14.11 4.12
N ARG A 52 -11.87 13.36 5.05
CA ARG A 52 -13.21 12.77 4.90
C ARG A 52 -14.34 13.80 4.98
N ARG A 53 -14.13 14.93 5.67
CA ARG A 53 -15.14 16.00 5.81
C ARG A 53 -15.07 17.07 4.72
N GLY A 54 -13.96 17.17 3.99
CA GLY A 54 -13.77 18.20 2.96
C GLY A 54 -14.79 18.13 1.83
N ALA A 55 -15.17 19.27 1.26
CA ALA A 55 -16.05 19.31 0.08
C ALA A 55 -15.32 18.86 -1.20
N ASP A 56 -14.01 19.03 -1.24
CA ASP A 56 -13.11 18.64 -2.33
C ASP A 56 -12.56 17.21 -2.19
N SER A 57 -13.26 16.33 -1.44
CA SER A 57 -12.81 14.96 -1.18
C SER A 57 -12.65 14.18 -2.48
N ALA A 58 -11.46 14.26 -3.09
CA ALA A 58 -10.97 13.36 -4.12
C ALA A 58 -10.81 11.90 -3.61
N GLY A 59 -11.39 11.58 -2.45
CA GLY A 59 -11.17 10.37 -1.68
C GLY A 59 -9.93 10.48 -0.81
N VAL A 60 -9.99 9.89 0.38
CA VAL A 60 -8.77 9.53 1.09
C VAL A 60 -8.23 8.29 0.39
N GLY A 61 -6.98 8.36 -0.06
CA GLY A 61 -6.30 7.21 -0.63
C GLY A 61 -6.03 6.13 0.42
N PRO A 62 -5.36 5.04 0.04
CA PRO A 62 -5.10 3.95 0.96
C PRO A 62 -4.19 4.40 2.11
N VAL A 63 -4.50 3.95 3.33
CA VAL A 63 -3.80 4.34 4.56
C VAL A 63 -3.40 3.10 5.34
N LEU A 64 -2.11 2.99 5.62
CA LEU A 64 -1.52 2.00 6.52
C LEU A 64 -1.54 2.51 7.96
N HIS A 65 -1.70 1.59 8.90
CA HIS A 65 -1.50 1.82 10.32
C HIS A 65 -0.45 0.85 10.84
N ASP A 66 0.64 1.40 11.35
CA ASP A 66 1.65 0.68 12.10
C ASP A 66 1.36 0.82 13.59
N GLY A 67 0.74 -0.20 14.17
CA GLY A 67 0.37 -0.19 15.59
C GLY A 67 1.57 -0.38 16.52
N ALA A 68 2.74 -0.82 16.02
CA ALA A 68 3.93 -1.03 16.82
C ALA A 68 4.69 0.29 17.09
N CYS A 69 4.70 1.18 16.09
CA CYS A 69 5.34 2.49 16.11
C CYS A 69 4.34 3.64 16.35
N ASP A 70 3.04 3.34 16.46
CA ASP A 70 1.96 4.34 16.58
C ASP A 70 1.99 5.36 15.43
N THR A 71 2.05 4.87 14.19
CA THR A 71 2.11 5.73 12.99
C THR A 71 1.08 5.37 11.94
N LEU A 72 0.66 6.36 11.15
CA LEU A 72 -0.10 6.16 9.92
C LEU A 72 0.77 6.44 8.70
N GLY A 73 0.57 5.63 7.66
CA GLY A 73 1.23 5.75 6.36
C GLY A 73 0.23 6.05 5.25
N PHE A 74 0.33 7.22 4.62
CA PHE A 74 -0.50 7.61 3.49
C PHE A 74 0.23 7.32 2.18
N LEU A 75 -0.44 6.60 1.28
CA LEU A 75 0.05 6.44 -0.09
C LEU A 75 -0.23 7.72 -0.89
N VAL A 76 0.81 8.22 -1.55
CA VAL A 76 0.80 9.45 -2.36
C VAL A 76 1.48 9.20 -3.72
N PRO A 77 1.23 10.05 -4.74
CA PRO A 77 1.88 9.94 -6.04
C PRO A 77 3.42 9.90 -5.94
N PRO A 78 4.10 9.21 -6.87
CA PRO A 78 5.56 9.12 -6.88
C PRO A 78 6.20 10.49 -7.13
N GLY A 79 7.37 10.70 -6.55
CA GLY A 79 8.08 11.97 -6.61
C GLY A 79 7.65 12.97 -5.52
N THR A 80 6.65 12.62 -4.71
CA THR A 80 6.27 13.43 -3.54
C THR A 80 7.42 13.50 -2.53
N ALA A 81 8.21 12.43 -2.40
CA ALA A 81 9.32 12.37 -1.45
C ALA A 81 10.41 13.41 -1.71
N ASP A 82 10.63 13.83 -2.96
CA ASP A 82 11.68 14.80 -3.36
C ASP A 82 11.42 16.21 -2.78
N GLY A 83 10.14 16.57 -2.63
CA GLY A 83 9.70 17.89 -2.16
C GLY A 83 8.84 17.82 -0.90
N TRP A 84 8.98 16.78 -0.08
CA TRP A 84 8.21 16.67 1.15
C TRP A 84 8.90 17.37 2.32
N ASP A 85 8.31 18.46 2.78
CA ASP A 85 8.82 19.29 3.88
C ASP A 85 7.70 19.59 4.89
N MET A 86 7.14 18.54 5.51
CA MET A 86 6.13 18.70 6.56
C MET A 86 6.71 18.28 7.92
N PRO A 87 6.62 19.14 8.95
CA PRO A 87 7.16 18.83 10.27
C PRO A 87 6.45 17.64 10.91
N GLY A 88 7.22 16.81 11.60
CA GLY A 88 6.68 15.62 12.27
C GLY A 88 6.27 14.49 11.33
N SER A 89 6.54 14.61 10.04
CA SER A 89 6.25 13.58 9.04
C SER A 89 7.51 13.22 8.25
N ALA A 90 7.55 12.00 7.71
CA ALA A 90 8.60 11.55 6.82
C ALA A 90 7.97 11.01 5.54
N CYS A 91 8.55 11.34 4.39
CA CYS A 91 8.13 10.75 3.11
C CYS A 91 9.25 9.85 2.61
N THR A 92 8.93 8.58 2.39
CA THR A 92 9.86 7.59 1.87
C THR A 92 9.53 7.31 0.42
N GLN A 93 10.49 7.54 -0.46
CA GLN A 93 10.37 7.14 -1.86
C GLN A 93 10.40 5.61 -1.93
N THR A 94 9.46 4.99 -2.65
CA THR A 94 9.52 3.53 -2.87
C THR A 94 10.33 3.14 -4.10
N ASN A 95 11.42 3.89 -4.40
CA ASN A 95 12.51 3.61 -5.37
C ASN A 95 12.17 2.79 -6.65
N GLY A 96 10.97 2.91 -7.23
CA GLY A 96 10.55 2.09 -8.37
C GLY A 96 10.45 0.58 -8.08
N ARG A 97 10.62 0.13 -6.82
CA ARG A 97 10.13 -1.19 -6.41
C ARG A 97 8.62 -1.21 -6.27
N GLY A 98 8.03 -0.01 -6.17
CA GLY A 98 6.61 0.19 -5.91
C GLY A 98 6.28 -0.37 -4.53
N LEU A 99 5.59 0.40 -3.69
CA LEU A 99 4.56 -0.29 -2.95
C LEU A 99 3.60 -0.81 -4.02
N ARG A 100 3.83 -2.03 -4.52
CA ARG A 100 2.79 -2.77 -5.23
C ARG A 100 1.73 -2.89 -4.17
N ILE A 101 0.71 -2.03 -4.22
CA ILE A 101 -0.32 -1.94 -3.21
C ILE A 101 -0.91 -3.35 -3.09
N PRO A 102 -0.49 -4.16 -2.10
CA PRO A 102 -0.94 -5.54 -2.05
C PRO A 102 -2.31 -5.53 -1.37
N GLU A 103 -3.14 -6.52 -1.68
CA GLU A 103 -4.38 -6.75 -0.92
C GLU A 103 -4.08 -6.84 0.59
N GLU A 104 -2.87 -7.32 0.93
CA GLU A 104 -2.31 -7.35 2.27
C GLU A 104 -1.29 -6.22 2.51
N PRO A 105 -1.17 -5.67 3.72
CA PRO A 105 -0.28 -4.56 4.00
C PRO A 105 1.20 -4.96 3.77
N PRO A 106 1.98 -4.15 3.03
CA PRO A 106 3.31 -4.53 2.55
C PRO A 106 4.41 -4.56 3.63
N VAL A 107 4.12 -4.07 4.84
CA VAL A 107 5.04 -4.03 5.97
C VAL A 107 4.55 -4.99 7.06
N ARG A 108 5.39 -5.97 7.46
CA ARG A 108 5.05 -6.91 8.54
C ARG A 108 4.78 -6.13 9.84
N GLY A 109 3.60 -6.32 10.41
CA GLY A 109 3.16 -5.63 11.64
C GLY A 109 2.30 -4.38 11.40
N THR A 110 2.10 -3.99 10.13
CA THR A 110 1.13 -2.95 9.74
C THR A 110 -0.19 -3.57 9.31
N GLY A 111 -1.27 -2.82 9.48
CA GLY A 111 -2.62 -3.14 9.00
C GLY A 111 -3.14 -2.02 8.08
N TRP A 112 -4.08 -2.32 7.18
CA TRP A 112 -4.79 -1.28 6.46
C TRP A 112 -5.80 -0.59 7.39
N LEU A 113 -5.66 0.73 7.57
CA LEU A 113 -6.72 1.56 8.13
C LEU A 113 -7.78 1.86 7.07
N LEU A 114 -7.31 2.20 5.86
CA LEU A 114 -8.14 2.33 4.66
C LEU A 114 -7.53 1.43 3.59
N PRO A 115 -8.18 0.31 3.22
CA PRO A 115 -7.63 -0.60 2.24
C PRO A 115 -7.61 0.03 0.85
N PRO A 116 -6.75 -0.49 -0.03
CA PRO A 116 -6.72 -0.09 -1.41
C PRO A 116 -7.90 -0.69 -2.16
N GLU A 117 -8.93 0.12 -2.37
CA GLU A 117 -10.07 -0.28 -3.21
C GLU A 117 -9.82 0.19 -4.66
N ALA A 118 -10.62 1.12 -5.16
CA ALA A 118 -10.43 1.77 -6.46
C ALA A 118 -10.13 3.28 -6.32
N THR A 119 -9.82 3.74 -5.10
CA THR A 119 -9.50 5.15 -4.86
C THR A 119 -8.06 5.45 -5.27
N PRO A 120 -7.82 6.58 -5.96
CA PRO A 120 -6.45 7.00 -6.24
C PRO A 120 -5.70 7.26 -4.93
N VAL A 121 -4.37 7.23 -5.01
CA VAL A 121 -3.50 7.67 -3.92
C VAL A 121 -3.82 9.11 -3.51
N THR A 122 -3.57 9.45 -2.25
CA THR A 122 -3.95 10.75 -1.68
C THR A 122 -3.15 11.86 -2.35
N ASP A 123 -3.82 12.94 -2.79
CA ASP A 123 -3.11 14.12 -3.32
C ASP A 123 -2.18 14.71 -2.25
N PRO A 124 -0.90 14.96 -2.56
CA PRO A 124 0.07 15.39 -1.55
C PRO A 124 -0.20 16.81 -1.06
N SER A 125 -0.81 17.69 -1.87
CA SER A 125 -1.12 19.06 -1.46
C SER A 125 -2.29 19.07 -0.48
N VAL A 126 -3.33 18.29 -0.74
CA VAL A 126 -4.46 18.11 0.17
C VAL A 126 -4.00 17.44 1.47
N LEU A 127 -3.11 16.43 1.39
CA LEU A 127 -2.54 15.78 2.57
C LEU A 127 -1.75 16.78 3.44
N ARG A 128 -0.91 17.64 2.85
CA ARG A 128 -0.18 18.67 3.60
C ARG A 128 -1.12 19.63 4.33
N ALA A 129 -2.17 20.09 3.65
CA ALA A 129 -3.17 20.98 4.24
C ALA A 129 -3.87 20.30 5.44
N ALA A 130 -4.28 19.04 5.29
CA ALA A 130 -4.92 18.29 6.36
C ALA A 130 -3.98 18.05 7.56
N LEU A 131 -2.72 17.69 7.30
CA LEU A 131 -1.71 17.48 8.36
C LEU A 131 -1.38 18.78 9.11
N GLY A 132 -1.33 19.92 8.40
CA GLY A 132 -1.11 21.23 9.01
C GLY A 132 -2.31 21.72 9.83
N GLU A 133 -3.53 21.38 9.42
CA GLU A 133 -4.73 21.63 10.21
C GLU A 133 -4.77 20.72 11.46
N ALA A 134 -4.52 19.42 11.29
CA ALA A 134 -4.45 18.46 12.40
C ALA A 134 -3.43 18.90 13.46
N ALA A 135 -2.25 19.37 13.05
CA ALA A 135 -1.23 19.87 13.97
C ALA A 135 -1.74 21.06 14.81
N ARG A 136 -2.46 22.01 14.19
CA ARG A 136 -3.04 23.17 14.88
C ARG A 136 -4.15 22.76 15.85
N LEU A 137 -4.98 21.79 15.50
CA LEU A 137 -6.02 21.26 16.38
C LEU A 137 -5.42 20.56 17.60
N ILE A 138 -4.39 19.75 17.40
CA ILE A 138 -3.68 19.06 18.48
C ILE A 138 -3.00 20.06 19.40
N GLU A 139 -2.28 21.05 18.85
CA GLU A 139 -1.63 22.11 19.65
C GLU A 139 -2.66 22.89 20.49
N ALA A 140 -3.80 23.26 19.90
CA ALA A 140 -4.87 23.94 20.59
C ALA A 140 -5.47 23.08 21.72
N ALA A 141 -5.56 21.76 21.54
CA ALA A 141 -6.04 20.84 22.56
C ALA A 141 -5.02 20.65 23.69
N ASP A 142 -3.73 20.52 23.38
CA ASP A 142 -2.67 20.34 24.38
C ASP A 142 -2.45 21.63 25.22
N ASN A 143 -2.64 22.82 24.65
CA ASN A 143 -2.57 24.10 25.38
C ASN A 143 -3.80 24.37 26.29
N ARG A 144 -4.84 23.53 26.24
CA ARG A 144 -6.04 23.64 27.10
C ARG A 144 -5.91 22.83 28.40
N ARG A 145 -4.77 22.17 28.62
CA ARG A 145 -4.51 21.25 29.73
C ARG A 145 -3.72 21.90 30.87
#